data_AF-A0A0A2VEB4-F1
#
_entry.id   AF-A0A0A2VEB4-F1
#
_cell.length_a   1.000
_cell.length_b   1.000
_cell.length_c   1.000
_cell.angle_alpha   90.00
_cell.angle_beta   90.00
_cell.angle_gamma   90.00
#
_symmetry.space_group_name_H-M   'P 1'
#
loop_
_entity.id
_entity.type
_entity.pdbx_description
1 polymer ?
#
loop_
_entity_poly.entity_id
_entity_poly.type
_entity_poly.pdbx_seq_one_letter_code
_entity_poly.pdbx_strand_id
1 'polypeptide(L)'
;MAPTTDNSSIGSNSPSPPPLVKTESNSAKKRGGEGGGVVKVTKRRAARACVSCRARKVRCDVVEGAPCGNCRWDNVECIVQESRRRK
;
A
#
# COMPACT_ATOMS: atom_id res chain seq x y z
N MET A 1 -43.31 15.89 -33.83
CA MET A 1 -41.99 15.27 -33.54
C MET A 1 -41.44 15.97 -32.30
N ALA A 2 -41.48 15.31 -31.14
CA ALA A 2 -40.93 15.83 -29.88
C ALA A 2 -39.65 15.06 -29.54
N PRO A 3 -38.55 15.70 -29.12
CA PRO A 3 -37.38 14.98 -28.63
C PRO A 3 -37.59 14.62 -27.16
N THR A 4 -37.69 13.32 -26.86
CA THR A 4 -37.57 12.83 -25.49
C THR A 4 -36.11 12.88 -25.09
N THR A 5 -35.79 13.74 -24.13
CA THR A 5 -34.51 13.76 -23.43
C THR A 5 -34.36 12.47 -22.63
N ASP A 6 -33.51 11.55 -23.08
CA ASP A 6 -33.12 10.39 -22.28
C ASP A 6 -32.08 10.83 -21.25
N ASN A 7 -32.56 10.88 -20.01
CA ASN A 7 -31.85 11.29 -18.81
C ASN A 7 -30.83 10.21 -18.42
N SER A 8 -29.55 10.49 -18.65
CA SER A 8 -28.41 9.71 -18.20
C SER A 8 -28.45 9.46 -16.69
N SER A 9 -28.63 8.22 -16.25
CA SER A 9 -28.47 7.83 -14.83
C SER A 9 -28.29 6.32 -14.68
N ILE A 10 -27.08 5.82 -14.95
CA ILE A 10 -26.57 4.56 -14.37
C ILE A 10 -25.27 4.92 -13.64
N GLY A 11 -25.34 5.32 -12.38
CA GLY A 11 -25.67 4.41 -11.29
C GLY A 11 -24.38 3.73 -10.83
N SER A 12 -23.47 4.52 -10.26
CA SER A 12 -22.18 4.05 -9.74
C SER A 12 -22.42 3.16 -8.51
N ASN A 13 -22.40 1.84 -8.70
CA ASN A 13 -22.38 0.90 -7.59
C ASN A 13 -21.00 0.95 -6.89
N SER A 14 -20.89 1.79 -5.88
CA SER A 14 -19.73 1.87 -4.99
C SER A 14 -20.00 1.03 -3.73
N PRO A 15 -19.28 -0.07 -3.48
CA PRO A 15 -19.42 -0.78 -2.21
C PRO A 15 -18.79 0.06 -1.08
N SER A 16 -19.63 0.47 -0.13
CA SER A 16 -19.18 1.16 1.09
C SER A 16 -18.29 0.24 1.92
N PRO A 17 -17.14 0.72 2.45
CA PRO A 17 -16.35 -0.07 3.39
C PRO A 17 -17.10 -0.22 4.73
N PRO A 18 -16.98 -1.36 5.43
CA PRO A 18 -17.59 -1.55 6.75
C PRO A 18 -16.99 -0.58 7.78
N PRO A 19 -17.73 -0.22 8.85
CA PRO A 19 -17.28 0.72 9.86
C PRO A 19 -16.09 0.15 10.62
N LEU A 20 -15.05 0.99 10.76
CA LEU A 20 -13.88 0.74 11.57
C LEU A 20 -14.28 0.57 13.03
N VAL A 21 -14.23 -0.67 13.52
CA VAL A 21 -14.19 -0.94 14.96
C VAL A 21 -12.88 -0.40 15.52
N LYS A 22 -12.98 0.68 16.30
CA LYS A 22 -11.85 1.22 17.07
C LYS A 22 -11.72 0.37 18.34
N THR A 23 -10.82 -0.61 18.31
CA THR A 23 -10.36 -1.26 19.54
C THR A 23 -9.17 -0.47 20.06
N GLU A 24 -9.43 0.49 20.95
CA GLU A 24 -8.41 1.03 21.84
C GLU A 24 -8.04 -0.03 22.86
N SER A 25 -6.77 -0.40 22.93
CA SER A 25 -6.19 -1.07 24.09
C SER A 25 -4.70 -0.75 24.16
N ASN A 26 -4.38 0.03 25.18
CA ASN A 26 -3.07 0.44 25.64
C ASN A 26 -2.19 -0.78 25.97
N SER A 27 -0.94 -0.80 25.49
CA SER A 27 0.14 -1.48 26.21
C SER A 27 1.49 -0.85 25.90
N ALA A 28 1.94 -0.11 26.89
CA ALA A 28 3.29 0.37 27.04
C ALA A 28 4.32 -0.77 26.94
N LYS A 29 5.44 -0.44 26.30
CA LYS A 29 6.80 -0.84 26.73
C LYS A 29 7.18 -2.33 26.67
N LYS A 30 7.92 -2.69 25.61
CA LYS A 30 9.23 -3.34 25.77
C LYS A 30 10.18 -2.99 24.63
N ARG A 31 11.30 -2.35 24.99
CA ARG A 31 12.55 -2.40 24.24
C ARG A 31 13.27 -3.69 24.65
N GLY A 32 13.89 -4.38 23.69
CA GLY A 32 14.92 -5.40 23.95
C GLY A 32 14.62 -6.76 23.36
N GLY A 33 15.61 -7.33 22.67
CA GLY A 33 15.59 -8.72 22.21
C GLY A 33 16.68 -9.05 21.20
N GLU A 34 17.95 -8.86 21.58
CA GLU A 34 19.05 -9.63 21.02
C GLU A 34 18.81 -11.11 21.42
N GLY A 35 18.74 -12.01 20.44
CA GLY A 35 18.42 -13.42 20.68
C GLY A 35 18.45 -14.21 19.38
N GLY A 36 19.48 -15.04 19.22
CA GLY A 36 19.91 -15.63 17.97
C GLY A 36 19.05 -16.77 17.40
N GLY A 37 19.28 -17.03 16.12
CA GLY A 37 19.45 -18.40 15.64
C GLY A 37 18.22 -19.18 15.17
N VAL A 38 17.43 -18.63 14.25
CA VAL A 38 17.13 -19.23 12.93
C VAL A 38 16.80 -18.05 12.03
N VAL A 39 17.72 -17.69 11.12
CA VAL A 39 17.42 -16.73 10.04
C VAL A 39 16.43 -17.38 9.09
N LYS A 40 15.16 -17.43 9.49
CA LYS A 40 14.07 -17.45 8.53
C LYS A 40 14.31 -16.19 7.72
N VAL A 41 14.81 -16.34 6.48
CA VAL A 41 14.89 -15.26 5.50
C VAL A 41 13.45 -14.91 5.14
N THR A 42 12.70 -14.38 6.09
CA THR A 42 11.44 -13.71 5.82
C THR A 42 11.84 -12.53 4.98
N LYS A 43 11.52 -12.61 3.68
CA LYS A 43 11.73 -11.56 2.67
C LYS A 43 11.54 -10.21 3.35
N ARG A 44 12.66 -9.52 3.61
CA ARG A 44 12.64 -8.29 4.41
C ARG A 44 11.68 -7.33 3.72
N ARG A 45 10.75 -6.76 4.48
CA ARG A 45 9.84 -5.74 3.94
C ARG A 45 10.69 -4.55 3.48
N ALA A 46 10.33 -3.95 2.35
CA ALA A 46 11.00 -2.73 1.92
C ALA A 46 10.85 -1.66 2.99
N ALA A 47 11.98 -1.07 3.38
CA ALA A 47 11.97 0.08 4.28
C ALA A 47 11.11 1.21 3.71
N ARG A 48 10.95 1.26 2.38
CA ARG A 48 10.29 2.33 1.63
C ARG A 48 9.52 1.75 0.46
N ALA A 49 8.28 2.19 0.29
CA ALA A 49 7.45 1.86 -0.87
C ALA A 49 7.68 2.85 -2.02
N CYS A 50 7.59 2.37 -3.26
CA CYS A 50 7.60 3.22 -4.47
C CYS A 50 6.35 4.12 -4.53
N VAL A 51 6.41 5.18 -5.34
CA VAL A 51 5.33 6.18 -5.48
C VAL A 51 4.03 5.52 -5.90
N SER A 52 4.06 4.64 -6.89
CA SER A 52 2.89 3.92 -7.40
C SER A 52 2.23 3.06 -6.32
N CYS A 53 3.02 2.28 -5.56
CA CYS A 53 2.49 1.46 -4.46
C CYS A 53 1.99 2.30 -3.28
N ARG A 54 2.61 3.45 -3.00
CA ARG A 54 2.12 4.41 -1.99
C ARG A 54 0.77 4.99 -2.37
N ALA A 55 0.61 5.44 -3.61
CA ALA A 55 -0.64 6.00 -4.11
C ALA A 55 -1.79 4.98 -4.03
N ARG A 56 -1.49 3.71 -4.36
CA ARG A 56 -2.46 2.61 -4.29
C ARG A 56 -2.61 1.97 -2.90
N LYS A 57 -1.82 2.42 -1.91
CA LYS A 57 -1.81 1.90 -0.53
C LYS A 57 -1.59 0.38 -0.45
N VAL A 58 -0.79 -0.18 -1.36
CA VAL A 58 -0.43 -1.61 -1.39
C VAL A 58 0.96 -1.86 -0.81
N ARG A 59 1.23 -3.11 -0.41
CA ARG A 59 2.57 -3.53 0.01
C ARG A 59 3.55 -3.42 -1.16
N CYS A 60 4.72 -2.85 -0.90
CA CYS A 60 5.79 -2.72 -1.90
C CYS A 60 6.98 -3.58 -1.50
N ASP A 61 7.40 -4.48 -2.40
CA ASP A 61 8.51 -5.41 -2.18
C ASP A 61 9.76 -5.02 -3.00
N VAL A 62 10.03 -3.72 -3.15
CA VAL A 62 11.17 -3.15 -3.91
C VAL A 62 12.56 -3.44 -3.33
N VAL A 63 12.70 -4.45 -2.47
CA VAL A 63 13.94 -4.77 -1.71
C VAL A 63 14.98 -5.48 -2.55
N GLU A 64 14.55 -6.26 -3.54
CA GLU A 64 15.43 -7.15 -4.32
C GLU A 64 15.81 -6.57 -5.69
N GLY A 65 15.22 -5.44 -6.09
CA GLY A 65 15.46 -4.79 -7.37
C GLY A 65 14.27 -3.92 -7.80
N ALA A 66 14.53 -2.95 -8.66
CA ALA A 66 13.50 -2.23 -9.39
C ALA A 66 13.30 -2.91 -10.76
N PRO A 67 12.05 -3.11 -11.22
CA PRO A 67 10.78 -2.71 -10.61
C PRO A 67 10.28 -3.69 -9.54
N CYS A 68 9.47 -3.21 -8.58
CA CYS A 68 8.78 -4.09 -7.63
C CYS A 68 7.71 -4.94 -8.35
N GLY A 69 7.29 -6.05 -7.72
CA GLY A 69 6.34 -7.01 -8.29
C GLY A 69 5.10 -6.34 -8.89
N ASN A 70 4.36 -5.56 -8.10
CA ASN A 70 3.17 -4.84 -8.59
C ASN A 70 3.48 -3.97 -9.81
N CYS A 71 4.50 -3.12 -9.74
CA CYS A 71 4.87 -2.27 -10.87
C CYS A 71 5.23 -3.06 -12.14
N ARG A 72 5.81 -4.26 -12.00
CA ARG A 72 6.10 -5.16 -13.12
C ARG A 72 4.82 -5.68 -13.79
N TRP A 73 3.82 -6.08 -13.01
CA TRP A 73 2.53 -6.56 -13.55
C TRP A 73 1.70 -5.44 -14.16
N ASP A 74 1.75 -4.27 -13.52
CA ASP A 74 1.02 -3.08 -13.91
C ASP A 74 1.67 -2.33 -15.08
N ASN A 75 2.89 -2.71 -15.49
CA ASN A 75 3.71 -2.00 -16.48
C ASN A 75 3.83 -0.50 -16.19
N VAL A 76 3.88 -0.12 -14.92
CA VAL A 76 4.05 1.28 -14.49
C VAL A 76 5.45 1.50 -13.95
N GLU A 77 5.88 2.76 -14.00
CA GLU A 77 7.19 3.14 -13.51
C GLU A 77 7.31 2.93 -11.99
N CYS A 78 8.38 2.23 -11.58
CA CYS A 78 8.65 1.91 -10.19
C CYS A 78 9.61 2.93 -9.57
N ILE A 79 9.11 4.13 -9.26
CA ILE A 79 9.93 5.20 -8.68
C ILE A 79 9.98 5.05 -7.16
N VAL A 80 11.14 4.75 -6.59
CA VAL A 80 11.38 4.88 -5.15
C VAL A 80 11.93 6.28 -4.89
N GLN A 81 11.13 7.20 -4.34
CA GLN A 81 11.69 8.48 -3.90
C GLN A 81 12.79 8.22 -2.87
N GLU A 82 13.88 8.98 -2.79
CA GLU A 82 14.89 8.92 -1.70
C GLU A 82 14.36 9.61 -0.42
N SER A 83 14.77 9.21 0.79
CA SER A 83 14.22 9.82 2.02
C SER A 83 14.93 11.13 2.28
N ARG A 84 14.22 12.26 2.31
CA ARG A 84 14.81 13.58 2.60
C ARG A 84 15.15 13.78 4.08
N ARG A 85 15.11 12.74 4.93
CA ARG A 85 15.15 12.88 6.40
C ARG A 85 16.53 13.21 6.99
N ARG A 86 17.57 13.36 6.18
CA ARG A 86 18.81 14.00 6.61
C ARG A 86 19.37 14.89 5.50
N LYS A 87 18.96 16.15 5.50
CA LYS A 87 19.82 17.27 5.17
C LYS A 87 19.79 18.22 6.36
#